data_AF-A0A958LGS7-F1
#
_entry.id   AF-A0A958LGS7-F1
#
_cell.length_a   1.000
_cell.length_b   1.000
_cell.length_c   1.000
_cell.angle_alpha   90.00
_cell.angle_beta   90.00
_cell.angle_gamma   90.00
#
_symmetry.space_group_name_H-M   'P 1'
#
loop_
_entity.id
_entity.type
_entity.pdbx_description
1 polymer ?
#
loop_
_entity_poly.entity_id
_entity_poly.type
_entity_poly.pdbx_seq_one_letter_code
_entity_poly.pdbx_strand_id
1 'polypeptide(L)'
;MTLVEISTARFRIVFYMTAAASLMISLAYLFFVWISSERAATRLVESHVQRLVESSRLREEELFIQREISQFVASLRETQNYSVAISVRADSKLIAQAGDFNDLGFRIKEYRIIAPLQSGEKMEIRVRIDMSRQILSAIFVSFGLSLLTNLTIFASYITIRNSLSNEVKPISELASHLVEMSKNLPDSLSDPVTARAEQIRSQEIQNLIDGQSVLMERLIELYRTKAQAERFRIRSEVAAQVAHDIRSPLSALNMVTSILTEVPSEKRQLLRQATQRINDISQDLLEQSKQEVSQGKAYQATQVPRSKVMLADLLDAIVSEKRAQFADKSDLQLSIDLSRGYDLFSEIEPSELARTVSNLINNAIEACDKDAVVDVTINNVSGRNHITISDNGKGIPNEVMKTLGVRGQSFGKSVETSGFGLGLYHARRTIENAGGN
;
A
#
# COMPACT_ATOMS: atom_id res chain seq x y z
N MET A 1 -5.88 37.12 -15.36
CA MET A 1 -5.33 36.33 -14.24
C MET A 1 -5.39 34.88 -14.68
N THR A 2 -4.25 34.22 -14.87
CA THR A 2 -4.22 32.84 -15.39
C THR A 2 -4.84 31.87 -14.38
N LEU A 3 -5.37 30.73 -14.82
CA LEU A 3 -5.90 29.66 -13.93
C LEU A 3 -4.90 29.26 -12.83
N VAL A 4 -3.60 29.39 -13.12
CA VAL A 4 -2.47 29.17 -12.20
C VAL A 4 -2.40 30.25 -11.11
N GLU A 5 -2.62 31.52 -11.42
CA GLU A 5 -2.64 32.61 -10.45
C GLU A 5 -3.83 32.53 -9.49
N ILE A 6 -5.01 32.11 -9.97
CA ILE A 6 -6.20 31.91 -9.12
C ILE A 6 -6.00 30.70 -8.20
N SER A 7 -5.39 29.62 -8.70
CA SER A 7 -5.07 28.42 -7.92
C SER A 7 -4.05 28.70 -6.81
N THR A 8 -2.98 29.43 -7.13
CA THR A 8 -1.94 29.80 -6.15
C THR A 8 -2.46 30.74 -5.06
N ALA A 9 -3.34 31.69 -5.39
CA ALA A 9 -3.96 32.58 -4.41
C ALA A 9 -4.86 31.83 -3.41
N ARG A 10 -5.74 30.95 -3.92
CA ARG A 10 -6.59 30.10 -3.06
C ARG A 10 -5.77 29.16 -2.18
N PHE A 11 -4.68 28.63 -2.70
CA PHE A 11 -3.80 27.76 -1.93
C PHE A 11 -3.10 28.50 -0.78
N ARG A 12 -2.59 29.73 -1.01
CA ARG A 12 -2.00 30.55 0.06
C ARG A 12 -2.98 30.75 1.21
N ILE A 13 -4.26 31.01 0.90
CA ILE A 13 -5.30 31.13 1.91
C ILE A 13 -5.45 29.83 2.71
N VAL A 14 -5.52 28.67 2.05
CA VAL A 14 -5.61 27.37 2.72
C VAL A 14 -4.38 27.09 3.60
N PHE A 15 -3.18 27.43 3.12
CA PHE A 15 -1.94 27.30 3.88
C PHE A 15 -1.96 28.17 5.15
N TYR A 16 -2.34 29.46 5.03
CA TYR A 16 -2.43 30.34 6.19
C TYR A 16 -3.51 29.89 7.18
N MET A 17 -4.66 29.42 6.68
CA MET A 17 -5.75 28.89 7.52
C MET A 17 -5.32 27.63 8.27
N THR A 18 -4.60 26.72 7.62
CA THR A 18 -4.09 25.49 8.27
C THR A 18 -2.97 25.79 9.26
N ALA A 19 -2.06 26.71 8.93
CA ALA A 19 -1.05 27.20 9.86
C ALA A 19 -1.70 27.85 11.10
N ALA A 20 -2.70 28.72 10.91
CA ALA A 20 -3.45 29.33 12.00
C ALA A 20 -4.20 28.30 12.85
N ALA A 21 -4.85 27.30 12.23
CA ALA A 21 -5.51 26.21 12.94
C ALA A 21 -4.52 25.37 13.76
N SER A 22 -3.35 25.04 13.20
CA SER A 22 -2.29 24.30 13.90
C SER A 22 -1.78 25.06 15.12
N LEU A 23 -1.63 26.39 15.01
CA LEU A 23 -1.25 27.27 16.12
C LEU A 23 -2.33 27.31 17.20
N MET A 24 -3.61 27.42 16.81
CA MET A 24 -4.73 27.41 17.75
C MET A 24 -4.82 26.10 18.53
N ILE A 25 -4.65 24.96 17.86
CA ILE A 25 -4.62 23.64 18.49
C ILE A 25 -3.43 23.53 19.46
N SER A 26 -2.26 24.02 19.03
CA SER A 26 -1.04 24.06 19.84
C SER A 26 -1.23 24.87 21.13
N LEU A 27 -1.85 26.04 21.02
CA LEU A 27 -2.18 26.90 22.15
C LEU A 27 -3.23 26.27 23.07
N ALA A 28 -4.26 25.63 22.51
CA ALA A 28 -5.28 24.92 23.28
C ALA A 28 -4.68 23.74 24.06
N TYR A 29 -3.77 22.98 23.45
CA TYR A 29 -3.05 21.90 24.11
C TYR A 29 -2.16 22.42 25.25
N LEU A 30 -1.40 23.51 25.01
CA LEU A 30 -0.58 24.13 26.06
C LEU A 30 -1.43 24.62 27.23
N PHE A 31 -2.58 25.23 26.94
CA PHE A 31 -3.53 25.68 27.95
C PHE A 31 -4.12 24.50 28.74
N PHE A 32 -4.43 23.39 28.07
CA PHE A 32 -4.89 22.17 28.71
C PHE A 32 -3.82 21.54 29.61
N VAL A 33 -2.58 21.43 29.13
CA VAL A 33 -1.44 20.92 29.93
C VAL A 33 -1.21 21.81 31.15
N TRP A 34 -1.33 23.13 30.99
CA TRP A 34 -1.23 24.06 32.10
C TRP A 34 -2.33 23.81 33.14
N ILE A 35 -3.61 23.83 32.76
CA ILE A 35 -4.72 23.61 33.71
C ILE A 35 -4.62 22.24 34.38
N SER A 36 -4.29 21.21 33.63
CA SER A 36 -4.17 19.85 34.17
C SER A 36 -3.01 19.74 35.16
N SER A 37 -1.85 20.33 34.85
CA SER A 37 -0.70 20.38 35.76
C SER A 37 -1.02 21.15 37.04
N GLU A 38 -1.74 22.26 36.91
CA GLU A 38 -2.14 23.08 38.06
C GLU A 38 -3.16 22.36 38.95
N ARG A 39 -4.12 21.65 38.36
CA ARG A 39 -5.07 20.80 39.10
C ARG A 39 -4.36 19.63 39.78
N ALA A 40 -3.40 19.00 39.12
CA ALA A 40 -2.61 17.92 39.69
C ALA A 40 -1.79 18.41 40.90
N ALA A 41 -1.12 19.56 40.76
CA ALA A 41 -0.37 20.20 41.85
C ALA A 41 -1.27 20.52 43.06
N THR A 42 -2.45 21.09 42.85
CA THR A 42 -3.39 21.37 43.94
C THR A 42 -3.85 20.09 44.65
N ARG A 43 -4.26 19.06 43.89
CA ARG A 43 -4.67 17.76 44.47
C ARG A 43 -3.56 17.10 45.25
N LEU A 44 -2.32 17.22 44.78
CA LEU A 44 -1.14 16.68 45.45
C LEU A 44 -0.97 17.30 46.83
N VAL A 45 -1.06 18.63 46.90
CA VAL A 45 -0.96 19.40 48.15
C VAL A 45 -2.11 19.02 49.09
N GLU A 46 -3.35 19.04 48.60
CA GLU A 46 -4.53 18.72 49.42
C GLU A 46 -4.46 17.31 50.02
N SER A 47 -4.14 16.29 49.21
CA SER A 47 -4.21 14.88 49.64
C SER A 47 -3.04 14.41 50.50
N HIS A 48 -1.89 15.08 50.46
CA HIS A 48 -0.68 14.62 51.14
C HIS A 48 -0.17 15.60 52.19
N VAL A 49 -0.31 16.90 51.98
CA VAL A 49 0.18 17.88 52.95
C VAL A 49 -0.75 17.94 54.17
N GLN A 50 -2.05 17.67 54.01
CA GLN A 50 -2.94 17.50 55.18
C GLN A 50 -2.48 16.36 56.10
N ARG A 51 -2.10 15.21 55.54
CA ARG A 51 -1.56 14.08 56.31
C ARG A 51 -0.26 14.45 57.02
N LEU A 52 0.63 15.18 56.34
CA LEU A 52 1.87 15.70 56.91
C LEU A 52 1.61 16.69 58.06
N VAL A 53 0.61 17.57 57.92
CA VAL A 53 0.20 18.50 59.00
C VAL A 53 -0.30 17.73 60.21
N GLU A 54 -1.15 16.71 60.01
CA GLU A 54 -1.69 15.90 61.11
C GLU A 54 -0.61 15.08 61.82
N SER A 55 0.29 14.42 61.09
CA SER A 55 1.40 13.65 61.67
C SER A 55 2.40 14.54 62.41
N SER A 56 2.73 15.70 61.84
CA SER A 56 3.63 16.67 62.46
C SER A 56 3.04 17.27 63.74
N ARG A 57 1.72 17.50 63.78
CA ARG A 57 1.00 18.00 64.97
C ARG A 57 0.99 17.01 66.13
N LEU A 58 1.11 15.70 65.86
CA LEU A 58 1.04 14.66 66.89
C LEU A 58 2.37 14.37 67.58
N ARG A 59 3.51 14.59 66.90
CA ARG A 59 4.82 14.15 67.39
C ARG A 59 5.81 15.28 67.70
N GLU A 60 5.64 16.49 67.17
CA GLU A 60 6.48 17.70 67.42
C GLU A 60 8.02 17.50 67.40
N GLU A 61 8.52 16.38 66.86
CA GLU A 61 9.95 16.07 66.80
C GLU A 61 10.55 16.51 65.46
N GLU A 62 11.54 17.41 65.51
CA GLU A 62 12.25 17.94 64.32
C GLU A 62 12.80 16.84 63.41
N LEU A 63 13.40 15.79 64.00
CA LEU A 63 13.95 14.66 63.26
C LEU A 63 12.87 13.83 62.54
N PHE A 64 11.69 13.71 63.14
CA PHE A 64 10.55 13.00 62.57
C PHE A 64 9.98 13.76 61.38
N ILE A 65 9.74 15.06 61.55
CA ILE A 65 9.23 15.96 60.49
C ILE A 65 10.20 15.98 59.29
N GLN A 66 11.52 16.10 59.54
CA GLN A 66 12.53 16.06 58.49
C GLN A 66 12.51 14.74 57.69
N ARG A 67 12.38 13.60 58.38
CA ARG A 67 12.33 12.28 57.74
C ARG A 67 11.08 12.11 56.88
N GLU A 68 9.93 12.52 57.40
CA GLU A 68 8.64 12.38 56.73
C GLU A 68 8.56 13.23 55.46
N ILE A 69 9.01 14.49 55.53
CA ILE A 69 9.06 15.38 54.36
C ILE A 69 10.05 14.85 53.32
N SER A 70 11.21 14.33 53.75
CA SER A 70 12.21 13.77 52.82
C SER A 70 11.67 12.54 52.09
N GLN A 71 11.00 11.63 52.80
CA GLN A 71 10.34 10.46 52.19
C GLN A 71 9.22 10.88 51.24
N PHE A 72 8.42 11.88 51.64
CA PHE A 72 7.35 12.38 50.81
C PHE A 72 7.88 12.97 49.50
N VAL A 73 8.87 13.87 49.56
CA VAL A 73 9.48 14.45 48.36
C VAL A 73 10.12 13.38 47.47
N ALA A 74 10.79 12.38 48.05
CA ALA A 74 11.34 11.25 47.28
C ALA A 74 10.25 10.45 46.56
N SER A 75 9.15 10.12 47.25
CA SER A 75 8.02 9.39 46.66
C SER A 75 7.35 10.16 45.52
N LEU A 76 7.27 11.49 45.65
CA LEU A 76 6.73 12.35 44.62
C LEU A 76 7.64 12.42 43.41
N ARG A 77 8.96 12.47 43.61
CA ARG A 77 9.94 12.48 42.52
C ARG A 77 9.90 11.20 41.68
N GLU A 78 9.61 10.06 42.31
CA GLU A 78 9.50 8.77 41.61
C GLU A 78 8.16 8.59 40.88
N THR A 79 7.06 9.07 41.48
CA THR A 79 5.71 8.83 40.95
C THR A 79 5.18 9.94 40.07
N GLN A 80 5.68 11.16 40.25
CA GLN A 80 5.23 12.36 39.59
C GLN A 80 6.42 13.11 38.99
N ASN A 81 6.29 13.55 37.75
CA ASN A 81 7.37 14.24 37.04
C ASN A 81 7.48 15.73 37.43
N TYR A 82 7.20 16.06 38.69
CA TYR A 82 7.28 17.42 39.26
C TYR A 82 8.49 17.51 40.18
N SER A 83 9.21 18.64 40.13
CA SER A 83 10.15 18.99 41.18
C SER A 83 9.38 19.66 42.31
N VAL A 84 9.46 19.09 43.52
CA VAL A 84 8.74 19.59 44.70
C VAL A 84 9.74 19.92 45.79
N ALA A 85 9.57 21.08 46.40
CA ALA A 85 10.39 21.55 47.50
C ALA A 85 9.48 21.97 48.67
N ILE A 86 9.76 21.46 49.85
CA ILE A 86 8.93 21.66 51.05
C ILE A 86 9.82 22.22 52.15
N SER A 87 9.35 23.28 52.80
CA SER A 87 9.98 23.83 54.00
C SER A 87 8.95 24.00 55.11
N VAL A 88 9.30 23.56 56.31
CA VAL A 88 8.48 23.70 57.52
C VAL A 88 9.18 24.61 58.50
N ARG A 89 8.44 25.59 59.01
CA ARG A 89 8.90 26.55 60.01
C ARG A 89 7.96 26.56 61.21
N ALA A 90 8.46 26.68 62.43
CA ALA A 90 7.63 27.10 63.57
C ALA A 90 8.09 28.48 64.04
N ASP A 91 7.15 29.40 64.22
CA ASP A 91 7.41 30.78 64.65
C ASP A 91 8.61 31.43 63.92
N SER A 92 8.66 31.23 62.60
CA SER A 92 9.70 31.70 61.66
C SER A 92 11.05 30.98 61.69
N LYS A 93 11.30 30.06 62.62
CA LYS A 93 12.49 29.20 62.65
C LYS A 93 12.32 28.03 61.69
N LEU A 94 13.31 27.77 60.83
CA LEU A 94 13.32 26.59 59.95
C LEU A 94 13.55 25.32 60.78
N ILE A 95 12.63 24.38 60.69
CA ILE A 95 12.68 23.08 61.38
C ILE A 95 13.06 21.98 60.40
N ALA A 96 12.46 21.99 59.21
CA ALA A 96 12.70 20.94 58.23
C ALA A 96 12.62 21.48 56.80
N GLN A 97 13.40 20.87 55.91
CA GLN A 97 13.37 21.15 54.48
C GLN A 97 13.74 19.91 53.65
N ALA A 98 13.04 19.66 52.56
CA ALA A 98 13.44 18.64 51.59
C ALA A 98 13.05 19.03 50.15
N GLY A 99 13.79 18.49 49.19
CA GLY A 99 13.64 18.77 47.77
C GLY A 99 14.70 19.72 47.22
N ASP A 100 14.63 19.95 45.91
CA ASP A 100 15.55 20.84 45.22
C ASP A 100 15.02 22.28 45.24
N PHE A 101 15.74 23.16 45.93
CA PHE A 101 15.40 24.58 46.02
C PHE A 101 16.08 25.43 44.95
N ASN A 102 17.01 24.85 44.18
CA ASN A 102 17.80 25.55 43.16
C ASN A 102 17.15 25.48 41.77
N ASP A 103 16.31 24.49 41.51
CA ASP A 103 15.74 24.21 40.18
C ASP A 103 14.38 24.89 39.96
N LEU A 104 14.31 26.17 40.29
CA LEU A 104 13.07 26.93 40.24
C LEU A 104 12.97 27.67 38.91
N GLY A 105 12.59 26.93 37.86
CA GLY A 105 12.31 27.47 36.54
C GLY A 105 11.23 28.57 36.55
N PHE A 106 10.88 29.10 35.39
CA PHE A 106 9.99 30.27 35.24
C PHE A 106 8.54 30.08 35.78
N ARG A 107 8.15 28.88 36.23
CA ARG A 107 6.77 28.55 36.63
C ARG A 107 6.69 27.73 37.92
N ILE A 108 6.72 28.44 39.04
CA ILE A 108 6.61 27.88 40.40
C ILE A 108 5.24 28.23 40.95
N LYS A 109 4.55 27.24 41.51
CA LYS A 109 3.37 27.49 42.34
C LYS A 109 3.71 27.23 43.80
N GLU A 110 3.47 28.22 44.65
CA GLU A 110 3.71 28.16 46.08
C GLU A 110 2.39 28.02 46.84
N TYR A 111 2.34 27.03 47.73
CA TYR A 111 1.24 26.80 48.65
C TYR A 111 1.76 27.05 50.06
N ARG A 112 1.04 27.88 50.82
CA ARG A 112 1.33 28.19 52.22
C ARG A 112 0.19 27.66 53.08
N ILE A 113 0.54 26.80 54.03
CA ILE A 113 -0.40 26.21 54.99
C ILE A 113 0.09 26.58 56.38
N ILE A 114 -0.82 27.08 57.22
CA ILE A 114 -0.52 27.47 58.60
C ILE A 114 -1.37 26.60 59.53
N ALA A 115 -0.73 25.93 60.48
CA ALA A 115 -1.39 25.06 61.45
C ALA A 115 -0.85 25.34 62.87
N PRO A 116 -1.72 25.33 63.90
CA PRO A 116 -1.29 25.42 65.28
C PRO A 116 -0.68 24.09 65.76
N LEU A 117 0.47 24.16 66.43
CA LEU A 117 1.08 23.05 67.16
C LEU A 117 0.36 22.83 68.52
N GLN A 118 0.57 21.67 69.16
CA GLN A 118 0.08 21.44 70.53
C GLN A 118 0.81 22.34 71.53
N SER A 119 2.07 22.69 71.26
CA SER A 119 2.84 23.68 72.01
C SER A 119 2.26 25.10 71.99
N GLY A 120 1.34 25.40 71.07
CA GLY A 120 0.78 26.74 70.84
C GLY A 120 1.54 27.59 69.81
N GLU A 121 2.70 27.13 69.35
CA GLU A 121 3.46 27.75 68.25
C GLU A 121 2.74 27.61 66.90
N LYS A 122 3.01 28.52 65.96
CA LYS A 122 2.44 28.43 64.60
C LYS A 122 3.41 27.71 63.66
N MET A 123 2.99 26.57 63.12
CA MET A 123 3.69 25.87 62.06
C MET A 123 3.29 26.43 60.69
N GLU A 124 4.25 26.89 59.91
CA GLU A 124 4.13 27.26 58.50
C GLU A 124 4.75 26.17 57.63
N ILE A 125 3.93 25.48 56.83
CA ILE A 125 4.38 24.57 55.79
C ILE A 125 4.29 25.30 54.45
N ARG A 126 5.43 25.43 53.77
CA ARG A 126 5.50 25.95 52.40
C ARG A 126 5.86 24.84 51.45
N VAL A 127 5.03 24.67 50.42
CA VAL A 127 5.23 23.70 49.34
C VAL A 127 5.36 24.47 48.03
N ARG A 128 6.52 24.31 47.39
CA ARG A 128 6.82 24.84 46.06
C ARG A 128 6.82 23.71 45.07
N ILE A 129 6.04 23.84 44.00
CA ILE A 129 5.95 22.87 42.91
C ILE A 129 6.42 23.55 41.63
N ASP A 130 7.47 23.02 41.02
CA ASP A 130 7.94 23.44 39.70
C ASP A 130 7.29 22.58 38.60
N MET A 131 6.60 23.27 37.69
CA MET A 131 5.92 22.67 36.54
C MET A 131 6.67 22.96 35.23
N SER A 132 7.83 23.62 35.29
CA SER A 132 8.58 24.08 34.13
C SER A 132 8.91 22.94 33.18
N ARG A 133 9.37 21.80 33.70
CA ARG A 133 9.72 20.63 32.86
C ARG A 133 8.55 20.13 32.01
N GLN A 134 7.35 20.08 32.58
CA GLN A 134 6.15 19.58 31.89
C GLN A 134 5.67 20.57 30.85
N ILE A 135 5.60 21.85 31.21
CA ILE A 135 5.22 22.93 30.28
C ILE A 135 6.22 23.00 29.13
N LEU A 136 7.53 22.96 29.43
CA LEU A 136 8.58 23.00 28.42
C LEU A 136 8.51 21.79 27.48
N SER A 137 8.29 20.58 28.04
CA SER A 137 8.10 19.38 27.21
C SER A 137 6.87 19.50 26.31
N ALA A 138 5.77 20.04 26.81
CA ALA A 138 4.56 20.26 26.03
C ALA A 138 4.78 21.32 24.93
N ILE A 139 5.56 22.37 25.19
CA ILE A 139 5.97 23.35 24.17
C ILE A 139 6.77 22.67 23.06
N PHE A 140 7.78 21.86 23.41
CA PHE A 140 8.59 21.15 22.42
C PHE A 140 7.76 20.18 21.58
N VAL A 141 6.91 19.37 22.21
CA VAL A 141 6.03 18.43 21.51
C VAL A 141 5.05 19.16 20.59
N SER A 142 4.41 20.21 21.10
CA SER A 142 3.44 21.02 20.36
C SER A 142 4.08 21.72 19.15
N PHE A 143 5.25 22.34 19.36
CA PHE A 143 6.02 22.97 18.29
C PHE A 143 6.47 21.95 17.24
N GLY A 144 7.00 20.80 17.67
CA GLY A 144 7.46 19.74 16.75
C GLY A 144 6.33 19.19 15.88
N LEU A 145 5.16 18.92 16.46
CA LEU A 145 3.99 18.43 15.73
C LEU A 145 3.43 19.49 14.76
N SER A 146 3.37 20.75 15.20
CA SER A 146 2.98 21.87 14.34
C SER A 146 3.94 22.05 13.17
N LEU A 147 5.25 21.98 13.41
CA LEU A 147 6.26 22.07 12.35
C LEU A 147 6.11 20.92 11.33
N LEU A 148 5.95 19.68 11.81
CA LEU A 148 5.81 18.50 10.95
C LEU A 148 4.57 18.59 10.06
N THR A 149 3.42 18.97 10.64
CA THR A 149 2.17 19.13 9.89
C THR A 149 2.27 20.22 8.83
N ASN A 150 2.82 21.40 9.18
CA ASN A 150 3.01 22.50 8.22
C ASN A 150 4.00 22.12 7.10
N LEU A 151 5.09 21.41 7.42
CA LEU A 151 6.04 20.91 6.42
C LEU A 151 5.39 19.93 5.45
N THR A 152 4.55 19.02 5.96
CA THR A 152 3.82 18.04 5.15
C THR A 152 2.87 18.74 4.18
N ILE A 153 2.08 19.70 4.67
CA ILE A 153 1.16 20.50 3.84
C ILE A 153 1.94 21.28 2.76
N PHE A 154 3.09 21.85 3.12
CA PHE A 154 3.96 22.57 2.19
C PHE A 154 4.60 21.65 1.14
N ALA A 155 5.00 20.43 1.49
CA ALA A 155 5.50 19.45 0.53
C ALA A 155 4.39 19.00 -0.43
N SER A 156 3.18 18.73 0.09
CA SER A 156 2.00 18.43 -0.73
C SER A 156 1.68 19.57 -1.69
N TYR A 157 1.79 20.82 -1.26
CA TYR A 157 1.63 22.00 -2.12
C TYR A 157 2.59 21.99 -3.31
N ILE A 158 3.89 21.86 -3.04
CA ILE A 158 4.91 21.86 -4.09
C ILE A 158 4.62 20.76 -5.10
N THR A 159 4.27 19.57 -4.62
CA THR A 159 3.96 18.42 -5.46
C THR A 159 2.75 18.68 -6.35
N ILE A 160 1.64 19.16 -5.78
CA ILE A 160 0.41 19.48 -6.51
C ILE A 160 0.66 20.59 -7.54
N ARG A 161 1.37 21.66 -7.14
CA ARG A 161 1.73 22.78 -8.02
C ARG A 161 2.56 22.30 -9.21
N ASN A 162 3.57 21.48 -8.96
CA ASN A 162 4.44 20.97 -10.01
C ASN A 162 3.68 20.04 -10.96
N SER A 163 2.80 19.17 -10.43
CA SER A 163 1.94 18.30 -11.23
C SER A 163 1.00 19.10 -12.14
N LEU A 164 0.27 20.07 -11.59
CA LEU A 164 -0.62 20.95 -12.35
C LEU A 164 0.16 21.77 -13.40
N SER A 165 1.33 22.30 -13.04
CA SER A 165 2.16 23.04 -13.99
C SER A 165 2.62 22.16 -15.16
N ASN A 166 2.96 20.89 -14.91
CA ASN A 166 3.43 19.98 -15.94
C ASN A 166 2.30 19.52 -16.87
N GLU A 167 1.07 19.38 -16.35
CA GLU A 167 -0.09 18.99 -17.17
C GLU A 167 -0.70 20.17 -17.95
N VAL A 168 -0.64 21.41 -17.40
CA VAL A 168 -1.29 22.59 -18.03
C VAL A 168 -0.36 23.34 -18.99
N LYS A 169 0.96 23.33 -18.79
CA LYS A 169 1.94 23.99 -19.68
C LYS A 169 1.74 23.69 -21.17
N PRO A 170 1.69 22.42 -21.62
CA PRO A 170 1.54 22.11 -23.04
C PRO A 170 0.21 22.62 -23.62
N ILE A 171 -0.85 22.69 -22.81
CA ILE A 171 -2.15 23.24 -23.22
C ILE A 171 -2.06 24.77 -23.40
N SER A 172 -1.37 25.45 -22.50
CA SER A 172 -1.18 26.90 -22.58
C SER A 172 -0.29 27.33 -23.74
N GLU A 173 0.76 26.57 -24.04
CA GLU A 173 1.68 26.80 -25.17
C GLU A 173 0.96 26.63 -26.51
N LEU A 174 0.13 25.58 -26.63
CA LEU A 174 -0.70 25.34 -27.80
C LEU A 174 -1.74 26.47 -27.99
N ALA A 175 -2.38 26.92 -26.91
CA ALA A 175 -3.32 28.03 -26.96
C ALA A 175 -2.65 29.36 -27.35
N SER A 176 -1.44 29.65 -26.86
CA SER A 176 -0.70 30.85 -27.25
C SER A 176 -0.29 30.84 -28.72
N HIS A 177 0.16 29.69 -29.26
CA HIS A 177 0.47 29.57 -30.67
C HIS A 177 -0.76 29.80 -31.56
N LEU A 178 -1.95 29.33 -31.16
CA LEU A 178 -3.19 29.59 -31.90
C LEU A 178 -3.59 31.07 -31.89
N VAL A 179 -3.39 31.76 -30.77
CA VAL A 179 -3.65 33.22 -30.65
C VAL A 179 -2.62 34.01 -31.47
N GLU A 180 -1.36 33.60 -31.48
CA GLU A 180 -0.30 34.22 -32.29
C GLU A 180 -0.55 34.02 -33.79
N MET A 181 -0.99 32.83 -34.18
CA MET A 181 -1.47 32.57 -35.54
C MET A 181 -2.66 33.46 -35.90
N SER A 182 -3.60 33.71 -34.99
CA SER A 182 -4.74 34.61 -35.25
C SER A 182 -4.34 36.09 -35.39
N LYS A 183 -3.23 36.50 -34.76
CA LYS A 183 -2.72 37.88 -34.83
C LYS A 183 -1.94 38.17 -36.11
N ASN A 184 -1.45 37.13 -36.78
CA ASN A 184 -0.71 37.23 -38.04
C ASN A 184 -1.62 37.16 -39.28
N LEU A 185 -2.94 37.27 -39.13
CA LEU A 185 -3.81 37.49 -40.30
C LEU A 185 -3.60 38.92 -40.83
N PRO A 186 -3.52 39.14 -42.15
CA PRO A 186 -3.19 40.46 -42.72
C PRO A 186 -4.28 41.51 -42.45
N ASP A 187 -3.88 42.69 -41.98
CA ASP A 187 -4.75 43.85 -41.67
C ASP A 187 -5.32 44.60 -42.90
N SER A 188 -5.10 44.12 -44.12
CA SER A 188 -5.65 44.79 -45.30
C SER A 188 -7.10 44.36 -45.53
N LEU A 189 -8.08 45.17 -45.12
CA LEU A 189 -9.41 45.32 -45.76
C LEU A 189 -10.24 46.36 -44.99
N SER A 190 -9.89 47.64 -45.16
CA SER A 190 -10.75 48.78 -44.79
C SER A 190 -11.60 49.18 -46.00
N ASP A 191 -12.88 48.75 -45.98
CA ASP A 191 -14.04 49.07 -46.86
C ASP A 191 -14.05 48.60 -48.34
N PRO A 192 -15.22 48.30 -48.96
CA PRO A 192 -16.51 47.78 -48.49
C PRO A 192 -16.81 46.41 -49.16
N VAL A 193 -16.50 45.30 -48.47
CA VAL A 193 -16.81 43.92 -48.92
C VAL A 193 -17.67 43.23 -47.84
N THR A 194 -18.63 43.97 -47.29
CA THR A 194 -19.27 43.64 -46.01
C THR A 194 -19.98 42.29 -46.01
N ALA A 195 -20.64 41.86 -47.08
CA ALA A 195 -21.30 40.54 -47.08
C ALA A 195 -20.31 39.36 -47.12
N ARG A 196 -19.21 39.46 -47.90
CA ARG A 196 -18.28 38.33 -48.09
C ARG A 196 -17.22 38.26 -47.00
N ALA A 197 -16.80 39.40 -46.46
CA ALA A 197 -15.91 39.45 -45.29
C ALA A 197 -16.63 38.98 -44.01
N GLU A 198 -17.91 39.31 -43.84
CA GLU A 198 -18.72 38.85 -42.71
C GLU A 198 -19.07 37.36 -42.83
N GLN A 199 -19.27 36.86 -44.06
CA GLN A 199 -19.42 35.43 -44.35
C GLN A 199 -18.12 34.65 -44.13
N ILE A 200 -16.96 35.17 -44.55
CA ILE A 200 -15.64 34.55 -44.27
C ILE A 200 -15.37 34.54 -42.77
N ARG A 201 -15.60 35.65 -42.06
CA ARG A 201 -15.46 35.74 -40.61
C ARG A 201 -16.39 34.77 -39.87
N SER A 202 -17.63 34.63 -40.33
CA SER A 202 -18.58 33.65 -39.78
C SER A 202 -18.15 32.21 -40.04
N GLN A 203 -17.60 31.93 -41.22
CA GLN A 203 -17.06 30.62 -41.57
C GLN A 203 -15.81 30.28 -40.74
N GLU A 204 -14.95 31.25 -40.49
CA GLU A 204 -13.70 31.08 -39.74
C GLU A 204 -13.97 30.92 -38.23
N ILE A 205 -14.96 31.67 -37.71
CA ILE A 205 -15.49 31.46 -36.35
C ILE A 205 -16.14 30.08 -36.23
N GLN A 206 -16.89 29.61 -37.24
CA GLN A 206 -17.46 28.27 -37.20
C GLN A 206 -16.40 27.17 -37.29
N ASN A 207 -15.40 27.33 -38.15
CA ASN A 207 -14.28 26.39 -38.21
C ASN A 207 -13.51 26.33 -36.88
N LEU A 208 -13.41 27.44 -36.14
CA LEU A 208 -12.83 27.49 -34.80
C LEU A 208 -13.71 26.78 -33.75
N ILE A 209 -15.02 26.97 -33.78
CA ILE A 209 -15.98 26.30 -32.89
C ILE A 209 -15.99 24.79 -33.16
N ASP A 210 -15.96 24.38 -34.42
CA ASP A 210 -15.88 22.97 -34.84
C ASP A 210 -14.55 22.35 -34.40
N GLY A 211 -13.43 23.06 -34.62
CA GLY A 211 -12.11 22.64 -34.13
C GLY A 211 -12.07 22.49 -32.60
N GLN A 212 -12.69 23.41 -31.86
CA GLN A 212 -12.81 23.34 -30.40
C GLN A 212 -13.65 22.15 -29.95
N SER A 213 -14.73 21.84 -30.67
CA SER A 213 -15.62 20.71 -30.37
C SER A 213 -14.91 19.37 -30.58
N VAL A 214 -14.17 19.22 -31.68
CA VAL A 214 -13.36 18.03 -31.97
C VAL A 214 -12.25 17.84 -30.92
N LEU A 215 -11.61 18.93 -30.48
CA LEU A 215 -10.61 18.86 -29.42
C LEU A 215 -11.21 18.47 -28.07
N MET A 216 -12.40 18.97 -27.75
CA MET A 216 -13.11 18.61 -26.51
C MET A 216 -13.50 17.12 -26.51
N GLU A 217 -13.98 16.60 -27.63
CA GLU A 217 -14.30 15.17 -27.77
C GLU A 217 -13.05 14.31 -27.58
N ARG A 218 -11.94 14.65 -28.22
CA ARG A 218 -10.66 13.94 -28.04
C ARG A 218 -10.17 13.98 -26.59
N LEU A 219 -10.31 15.12 -25.91
CA LEU A 219 -9.95 15.22 -24.49
C LEU A 219 -10.83 14.32 -23.63
N ILE A 220 -12.15 14.32 -23.83
CA ILE A 220 -13.08 13.46 -23.11
C ILE A 220 -12.73 11.98 -23.33
N GLU A 221 -12.41 11.60 -24.56
CA GLU A 221 -12.01 10.23 -24.91
C GLU A 221 -10.68 9.84 -24.24
N LEU A 222 -9.67 10.72 -24.27
CA LEU A 222 -8.40 10.52 -23.58
C LEU A 222 -8.57 10.36 -22.07
N TYR A 223 -9.37 11.21 -21.42
CA TYR A 223 -9.66 11.10 -19.99
C TYR A 223 -10.40 9.81 -19.64
N ARG A 224 -11.37 9.40 -20.46
CA ARG A 224 -12.07 8.12 -20.29
C ARG A 224 -11.12 6.93 -20.41
N THR A 225 -10.26 6.94 -21.42
CA THR A 225 -9.26 5.89 -21.65
C THR A 225 -8.25 5.82 -20.50
N LYS A 226 -7.74 6.96 -20.04
CA LYS A 226 -6.82 7.04 -18.88
C LYS A 226 -7.49 6.56 -17.59
N ALA A 227 -8.74 6.95 -17.33
CA ALA A 227 -9.48 6.51 -16.16
C ALA A 227 -9.78 5.01 -16.17
N GLN A 228 -10.06 4.43 -17.34
CA GLN A 228 -10.20 2.98 -17.50
C GLN A 228 -8.87 2.26 -17.24
N ALA A 229 -7.78 2.73 -17.87
CA ALA A 229 -6.45 2.15 -17.67
C ALA A 229 -6.02 2.15 -16.20
N GLU A 230 -6.27 3.24 -15.47
CA GLU A 230 -5.94 3.34 -14.05
C GLU A 230 -6.81 2.42 -13.18
N ARG A 231 -8.10 2.27 -13.51
CA ARG A 231 -8.98 1.30 -12.85
C ARG A 231 -8.51 -0.14 -13.06
N PHE A 232 -8.05 -0.48 -14.28
CA PHE A 232 -7.46 -1.79 -14.56
C PHE A 232 -6.18 -1.98 -13.75
N ARG A 233 -5.25 -1.02 -13.79
CA ARG A 233 -3.99 -1.08 -13.03
C ARG A 233 -4.21 -1.35 -11.53
N ILE A 234 -5.12 -0.60 -10.90
CA ILE A 234 -5.44 -0.76 -9.47
C ILE A 234 -6.05 -2.14 -9.20
N ARG A 235 -6.97 -2.62 -10.05
CA ARG A 235 -7.54 -3.98 -9.91
C ARG A 235 -6.48 -5.05 -10.03
N SER A 236 -5.57 -4.92 -10.98
CA SER A 236 -4.48 -5.86 -11.19
C SER A 236 -3.50 -5.86 -10.01
N GLU A 237 -3.12 -4.69 -9.48
CA GLU A 237 -2.26 -4.59 -8.29
C GLU A 237 -2.90 -5.26 -7.07
N VAL A 238 -4.20 -5.02 -6.84
CA VAL A 238 -4.95 -5.68 -5.76
C VAL A 238 -5.04 -7.19 -5.98
N ALA A 239 -5.31 -7.65 -7.19
CA ALA A 239 -5.35 -9.09 -7.51
C ALA A 239 -4.00 -9.78 -7.31
N ALA A 240 -2.89 -9.14 -7.71
CA ALA A 240 -1.54 -9.64 -7.49
C ALA A 240 -1.20 -9.74 -5.99
N GLN A 241 -1.56 -8.73 -5.20
CA GLN A 241 -1.35 -8.71 -3.76
C GLN A 241 -2.15 -9.83 -3.06
N VAL A 242 -3.43 -9.98 -3.40
CA VAL A 242 -4.30 -11.03 -2.85
C VAL A 242 -3.75 -12.43 -3.19
N ALA A 243 -3.29 -12.65 -4.42
CA ALA A 243 -2.68 -13.92 -4.81
C ALA A 243 -1.40 -14.23 -4.00
N HIS A 244 -0.54 -13.23 -3.78
CA HIS A 244 0.65 -13.37 -2.95
C HIS A 244 0.31 -13.74 -1.50
N ASP A 245 -0.67 -13.04 -0.91
CA ASP A 245 -1.06 -13.23 0.49
C ASP A 245 -1.81 -14.55 0.73
N ILE A 246 -2.40 -15.14 -0.32
CA ILE A 246 -2.99 -16.50 -0.29
C ILE A 246 -1.91 -17.58 -0.41
N ARG A 247 -0.83 -17.36 -1.17
CA ARG A 247 0.22 -18.37 -1.40
C ARG A 247 0.98 -18.74 -0.12
N SER A 248 1.20 -17.76 0.76
CA SER A 248 1.91 -17.96 2.04
C SER A 248 1.19 -18.93 2.99
N PRO A 249 -0.10 -18.75 3.36
CA PRO A 249 -0.83 -19.70 4.19
C PRO A 249 -1.06 -21.05 3.49
N LEU A 250 -1.20 -21.09 2.15
CA LEU A 250 -1.30 -22.36 1.42
C LEU A 250 0.00 -23.17 1.47
N SER A 251 1.15 -22.51 1.41
CA SER A 251 2.44 -23.18 1.53
C SER A 251 2.59 -23.81 2.93
N ALA A 252 2.17 -23.09 3.98
CA ALA A 252 2.12 -23.63 5.34
C ALA A 252 1.14 -24.81 5.46
N LEU A 253 -0.02 -24.72 4.81
CA LEU A 253 -1.03 -25.79 4.83
C LEU A 253 -0.58 -27.04 4.04
N ASN A 254 0.14 -26.88 2.93
CA ASN A 254 0.81 -27.98 2.21
C ASN A 254 1.88 -28.66 3.07
N MET A 255 2.65 -27.88 3.84
CA MET A 255 3.66 -28.42 4.76
C MET A 255 3.02 -29.19 5.93
N VAL A 256 1.94 -28.67 6.52
CA VAL A 256 1.24 -29.37 7.62
C VAL A 256 0.57 -30.65 7.11
N THR A 257 -0.04 -30.63 5.93
CA THR A 257 -0.68 -31.80 5.34
C THR A 257 0.29 -32.88 4.86
N SER A 258 1.55 -32.53 4.56
CA SER A 258 2.59 -33.51 4.24
C SER A 258 3.14 -34.24 5.48
N ILE A 259 3.05 -33.61 6.66
CA ILE A 259 3.56 -34.15 7.94
C ILE A 259 2.47 -34.90 8.73
N LEU A 260 1.19 -34.64 8.48
CA LEU A 260 0.07 -35.31 9.15
C LEU A 260 -0.03 -36.79 8.76
N THR A 261 0.53 -37.67 9.58
CA THR A 261 0.50 -39.13 9.41
C THR A 261 -0.75 -39.80 10.00
N GLU A 262 -1.43 -39.14 10.94
CA GLU A 262 -2.60 -39.68 11.68
C GLU A 262 -3.97 -39.49 10.97
N VAL A 263 -4.02 -38.71 9.90
CA VAL A 263 -5.26 -38.46 9.14
C VAL A 263 -5.49 -39.58 8.11
N PRO A 264 -6.70 -40.16 7.99
CA PRO A 264 -7.01 -41.16 6.96
C PRO A 264 -6.62 -40.71 5.56
N SER A 265 -6.09 -41.62 4.74
CA SER A 265 -5.53 -41.34 3.40
C SER A 265 -6.49 -40.56 2.50
N GLU A 266 -7.78 -40.91 2.50
CA GLU A 266 -8.83 -40.21 1.73
C GLU A 266 -8.97 -38.74 2.14
N LYS A 267 -8.98 -38.43 3.44
CA LYS A 267 -9.07 -37.05 3.94
C LYS A 267 -7.81 -36.24 3.62
N ARG A 268 -6.64 -36.89 3.64
CA ARG A 268 -5.36 -36.27 3.26
C ARG A 268 -5.30 -35.94 1.77
N GLN A 269 -5.84 -36.82 0.93
CA GLN A 269 -5.97 -36.59 -0.50
C GLN A 269 -6.93 -35.44 -0.82
N LEU A 270 -8.08 -35.36 -0.14
CA LEU A 270 -9.03 -34.25 -0.29
C LEU A 270 -8.42 -32.90 0.12
N LEU A 271 -7.66 -32.87 1.22
CA LEU A 271 -6.94 -31.68 1.68
C LEU A 271 -5.90 -31.24 0.64
N ARG A 272 -5.04 -32.16 0.16
CA ARG A 272 -4.05 -31.85 -0.90
C ARG A 272 -4.70 -31.33 -2.17
N GLN A 273 -5.80 -31.93 -2.62
CA GLN A 273 -6.55 -31.46 -3.78
C GLN A 273 -7.15 -30.07 -3.55
N ALA A 274 -7.65 -29.78 -2.35
CA ALA A 274 -8.16 -28.46 -2.02
C ALA A 274 -7.05 -27.40 -2.02
N THR A 275 -5.89 -27.69 -1.42
CA THR A 275 -4.76 -26.77 -1.40
C THR A 275 -4.18 -26.52 -2.79
N GLN A 276 -4.12 -27.58 -3.62
CA GLN A 276 -3.72 -27.45 -5.03
C GLN A 276 -4.70 -26.56 -5.81
N ARG A 277 -6.01 -26.78 -5.66
CA ARG A 277 -7.04 -25.93 -6.30
C ARG A 277 -6.90 -24.44 -5.93
N ILE A 278 -6.62 -24.12 -4.67
CA ILE A 278 -6.46 -22.72 -4.24
C ILE A 278 -5.13 -22.14 -4.75
N ASN A 279 -4.08 -22.96 -4.85
CA ASN A 279 -2.83 -22.55 -5.50
C ASN A 279 -3.04 -22.21 -6.98
N ASP A 280 -3.80 -23.05 -7.69
CA ASP A 280 -4.14 -22.82 -9.10
C ASP A 280 -4.97 -21.54 -9.27
N ILE A 281 -5.96 -21.30 -8.40
CA ILE A 281 -6.75 -20.04 -8.37
C ILE A 281 -5.85 -18.82 -8.13
N SER A 282 -4.94 -18.90 -7.16
CA SER A 282 -4.01 -17.81 -6.85
C SER A 282 -3.08 -17.51 -8.03
N GLN A 283 -2.58 -18.56 -8.69
CA GLN A 283 -1.74 -18.42 -9.86
C GLN A 283 -2.49 -17.80 -11.05
N ASP A 284 -3.74 -18.21 -11.27
CA ASP A 284 -4.62 -17.64 -12.31
C ASP A 284 -4.94 -16.16 -12.06
N LEU A 285 -5.19 -15.76 -10.81
CA LEU A 285 -5.39 -14.36 -10.44
C LEU A 285 -4.15 -13.49 -10.70
N LEU A 286 -2.98 -14.05 -10.43
CA LEU A 286 -1.69 -13.37 -10.65
C LEU A 286 -1.34 -13.27 -12.14
N GLU A 287 -1.84 -14.19 -12.96
CA GLU A 287 -1.73 -14.14 -14.42
C GLU A 287 -2.68 -13.11 -15.03
N GLN A 288 -3.92 -13.05 -14.52
CA GLN A 288 -4.89 -12.03 -14.91
C GLN A 288 -4.38 -10.63 -14.62
N SER A 289 -3.76 -10.41 -13.44
CA SER A 289 -3.18 -9.10 -13.12
C SER A 289 -2.03 -8.72 -14.05
N LYS A 290 -1.14 -9.66 -14.39
CA LYS A 290 -0.05 -9.42 -15.35
C LYS A 290 -0.59 -9.08 -16.74
N GLN A 291 -1.59 -9.82 -17.22
CA GLN A 291 -2.18 -9.60 -18.55
C GLN A 291 -3.00 -8.30 -18.62
N GLU A 292 -3.75 -7.94 -17.58
CA GLU A 292 -4.51 -6.69 -17.51
C GLU A 292 -3.58 -5.46 -17.48
N VAL A 293 -2.44 -5.55 -16.79
CA VAL A 293 -1.38 -4.51 -16.84
C VAL A 293 -0.78 -4.40 -18.25
N SER A 294 -0.62 -5.51 -18.96
CA SER A 294 -0.17 -5.51 -20.36
C SER A 294 -1.23 -4.96 -21.33
N GLN A 295 -2.52 -5.15 -21.07
CA GLN A 295 -3.61 -4.58 -21.88
C GLN A 295 -3.84 -3.08 -21.61
N GLY A 296 -3.58 -2.60 -20.38
CA GLY A 296 -3.52 -1.17 -20.07
C GLY A 296 -2.29 -0.45 -20.66
N LYS A 297 -1.27 -1.21 -21.06
CA LYS A 297 -0.10 -0.77 -21.84
C LYS A 297 -0.25 -1.16 -23.31
N ALA A 298 -1.32 -0.71 -23.96
CA ALA A 298 -1.26 -0.61 -25.42
C ALA A 298 -0.08 0.33 -25.76
N TYR A 299 0.91 -0.19 -26.48
CA TYR A 299 2.20 0.42 -26.83
C TYR A 299 3.28 0.44 -25.73
N GLN A 300 3.66 -0.73 -25.24
CA GLN A 300 5.08 -1.10 -25.18
C GLN A 300 5.20 -2.61 -25.05
N ALA A 301 5.55 -3.26 -26.15
CA ALA A 301 6.04 -4.63 -26.16
C ALA A 301 7.28 -4.69 -25.26
N THR A 302 7.06 -4.96 -23.97
CA THR A 302 8.14 -5.34 -23.08
C THR A 302 8.51 -6.75 -23.50
N GLN A 303 9.58 -6.85 -24.28
CA GLN A 303 10.16 -8.12 -24.69
C GLN A 303 10.50 -8.89 -23.41
N VAL A 304 9.73 -9.94 -23.13
CA VAL A 304 10.14 -10.97 -22.18
C VAL A 304 11.50 -11.49 -22.67
N PRO A 305 12.56 -11.51 -21.85
CA PRO A 305 13.89 -11.89 -22.30
C PRO A 305 13.87 -13.33 -22.81
N ARG A 306 13.96 -13.50 -24.13
CA ARG A 306 14.05 -14.83 -24.76
C ARG A 306 15.44 -15.38 -24.49
N SER A 307 15.52 -16.51 -23.80
CA SER A 307 16.77 -17.26 -23.68
C SER A 307 16.75 -18.44 -24.65
N LYS A 308 17.94 -18.85 -25.09
CA LYS A 308 18.08 -20.05 -25.93
C LYS A 308 18.00 -21.27 -25.03
N VAL A 309 16.91 -22.03 -25.14
CA VAL A 309 16.62 -23.20 -24.29
C VAL A 309 16.83 -24.48 -25.09
N MET A 310 17.53 -25.46 -24.52
CA MET A 310 17.60 -26.81 -25.06
C MET A 310 16.31 -27.55 -24.73
N LEU A 311 15.54 -27.91 -25.76
CA LEU A 311 14.18 -28.43 -25.56
C LEU A 311 14.18 -29.81 -24.93
N ALA A 312 15.17 -30.65 -25.23
CA ALA A 312 15.31 -31.99 -24.68
C ALA A 312 15.40 -31.98 -23.14
N ASP A 313 16.31 -31.19 -22.56
CA ASP A 313 16.48 -31.08 -21.10
C ASP A 313 15.19 -30.61 -20.41
N LEU A 314 14.52 -29.62 -21.02
CA LEU A 314 13.29 -29.07 -20.46
C LEU A 314 12.18 -30.12 -20.44
N LEU A 315 11.98 -30.83 -21.56
CA LEU A 315 10.94 -31.85 -21.68
C LEU A 315 11.22 -33.05 -20.76
N ASP A 316 12.48 -33.48 -20.66
CA ASP A 316 12.88 -34.59 -19.78
C ASP A 316 12.64 -34.26 -18.30
N ALA A 317 12.99 -33.04 -17.87
CA ALA A 317 12.74 -32.56 -16.52
C ALA A 317 11.24 -32.55 -16.18
N ILE A 318 10.40 -32.04 -17.09
CA ILE A 318 8.95 -31.97 -16.89
C ILE A 318 8.33 -33.36 -16.85
N VAL A 319 8.70 -34.25 -17.78
CA VAL A 319 8.17 -35.61 -17.80
C VAL A 319 8.59 -36.39 -16.56
N SER A 320 9.83 -36.20 -16.09
CA SER A 320 10.32 -36.79 -14.83
C SER A 320 9.54 -36.29 -13.62
N GLU A 321 9.27 -34.99 -13.53
CA GLU A 321 8.42 -34.40 -12.49
C GLU A 321 7.01 -35.01 -12.53
N LYS A 322 6.42 -35.14 -13.73
CA LYS A 322 5.06 -35.68 -13.90
C LYS A 322 4.97 -37.16 -13.54
N ARG A 323 5.99 -37.96 -13.88
CA ARG A 323 6.09 -39.35 -13.44
C ARG A 323 6.10 -39.47 -11.92
N ALA A 324 6.84 -38.59 -11.24
CA ALA A 324 6.84 -38.55 -9.77
C ALA A 324 5.49 -38.10 -9.21
N GLN A 325 4.86 -37.07 -9.80
CA GLN A 325 3.57 -36.54 -9.39
C GLN A 325 2.44 -37.58 -9.48
N PHE A 326 2.46 -38.43 -10.51
CA PHE A 326 1.43 -39.44 -10.78
C PHE A 326 1.91 -40.88 -10.49
N ALA A 327 2.96 -41.05 -9.67
CA ALA A 327 3.54 -42.36 -9.38
C ALA A 327 2.54 -43.38 -8.77
N ASP A 328 1.54 -42.90 -8.04
CA ASP A 328 0.49 -43.73 -7.43
C ASP A 328 -0.60 -44.17 -8.43
N LYS A 329 -0.59 -43.66 -9.66
CA LYS A 329 -1.54 -44.00 -10.72
C LYS A 329 -1.00 -45.17 -11.54
N SER A 330 -1.23 -46.39 -11.07
CA SER A 330 -0.67 -47.63 -11.63
C SER A 330 -1.07 -47.94 -13.07
N ASP A 331 -2.12 -47.30 -13.58
CA ASP A 331 -2.65 -47.44 -14.93
C ASP A 331 -2.19 -46.33 -15.89
N LEU A 332 -1.21 -45.49 -15.49
CA LEU A 332 -0.61 -44.46 -16.34
C LEU A 332 0.73 -44.90 -16.93
N GLN A 333 0.83 -44.88 -18.26
CA GLN A 333 2.06 -44.97 -19.02
C GLN A 333 2.41 -43.60 -19.62
N LEU A 334 3.40 -42.91 -19.04
CA LEU A 334 3.92 -41.64 -19.55
C LEU A 334 5.31 -41.83 -20.17
N SER A 335 5.40 -41.73 -21.50
CA SER A 335 6.64 -41.88 -22.28
C SER A 335 7.17 -40.54 -22.77
N ILE A 336 8.49 -40.50 -23.01
CA ILE A 336 9.12 -39.43 -23.77
C ILE A 336 10.09 -40.03 -24.79
N ASP A 337 10.01 -39.56 -26.04
CA ASP A 337 10.98 -39.89 -27.11
C ASP A 337 11.69 -38.61 -27.57
N LEU A 338 12.97 -38.52 -27.21
CA LEU A 338 13.88 -37.42 -27.55
C LEU A 338 14.82 -37.76 -28.71
N SER A 339 14.72 -38.97 -29.30
CA SER A 339 15.68 -39.48 -30.27
C SER A 339 15.85 -38.60 -31.51
N ARG A 340 14.81 -37.82 -31.87
CA ARG A 340 14.78 -36.93 -33.03
C ARG A 340 14.91 -35.44 -32.69
N GLY A 341 15.22 -35.09 -31.44
CA GLY A 341 15.30 -33.69 -31.01
C GLY A 341 16.24 -33.38 -29.85
N TYR A 342 17.24 -34.23 -29.61
CA TYR A 342 18.18 -34.07 -28.49
C TYR A 342 18.99 -32.75 -28.56
N ASP A 343 19.25 -32.24 -29.76
CA ASP A 343 20.06 -31.04 -30.04
C ASP A 343 19.25 -29.81 -30.48
N LEU A 344 17.92 -29.82 -30.26
CA LEU A 344 17.05 -28.73 -30.68
C LEU A 344 16.96 -27.61 -29.64
N PHE A 345 17.04 -26.37 -30.14
CA PHE A 345 16.94 -25.16 -29.34
C PHE A 345 15.81 -24.25 -29.81
N SER A 346 15.21 -23.51 -28.88
CA SER A 346 14.26 -22.43 -29.19
C SER A 346 14.49 -21.20 -28.33
N GLU A 347 14.14 -20.04 -28.88
CA GLU A 347 14.18 -18.74 -28.19
C GLU A 347 12.83 -18.46 -27.53
N ILE A 348 12.67 -18.97 -26.31
CA ILE A 348 11.44 -18.87 -25.55
C ILE A 348 11.78 -18.81 -24.07
N GLU A 349 10.96 -18.13 -23.26
CA GLU A 349 11.13 -18.09 -21.82
C GLU A 349 10.92 -19.51 -21.23
N PRO A 350 11.94 -20.15 -20.63
CA PRO A 350 11.87 -21.56 -20.25
C PRO A 350 10.76 -21.85 -19.23
N SER A 351 10.50 -20.92 -18.31
CA SER A 351 9.43 -21.06 -17.31
C SER A 351 8.03 -21.10 -17.92
N GLU A 352 7.80 -20.26 -18.94
CA GLU A 352 6.53 -20.18 -19.69
C GLU A 352 6.31 -21.41 -20.57
N LEU A 353 7.36 -21.91 -21.22
CA LEU A 353 7.29 -23.15 -22.00
C LEU A 353 7.06 -24.35 -21.08
N ALA A 354 7.76 -24.42 -19.94
CA ALA A 354 7.60 -25.51 -18.98
C ALA A 354 6.16 -25.60 -18.47
N ARG A 355 5.58 -24.46 -18.11
CA ARG A 355 4.18 -24.36 -17.70
C ARG A 355 3.23 -24.82 -18.80
N THR A 356 3.48 -24.40 -20.04
CA THR A 356 2.67 -24.77 -21.21
C THR A 356 2.66 -26.29 -21.41
N VAL A 357 3.83 -26.91 -21.44
CA VAL A 357 3.97 -28.36 -21.60
C VAL A 357 3.35 -29.11 -20.42
N SER A 358 3.62 -28.68 -19.19
CA SER A 358 3.07 -29.27 -17.97
C SER A 358 1.53 -29.26 -17.96
N ASN A 359 0.92 -28.16 -18.39
CA ASN A 359 -0.54 -28.03 -18.50
C ASN A 359 -1.12 -28.94 -19.58
N LEU A 360 -0.45 -29.08 -20.73
CA LEU A 360 -0.90 -29.98 -21.78
C LEU A 360 -0.79 -31.45 -21.38
N ILE A 361 0.28 -31.85 -20.69
CA ILE A 361 0.42 -33.20 -20.12
C ILE A 361 -0.66 -33.48 -19.08
N ASN A 362 -0.95 -32.53 -18.19
CA ASN A 362 -2.06 -32.68 -17.23
C ASN A 362 -3.40 -32.89 -17.95
N ASN A 363 -3.69 -32.08 -18.98
CA ASN A 363 -4.92 -32.23 -19.77
C ASN A 363 -5.00 -33.59 -20.46
N ALA A 364 -3.88 -34.09 -21.00
CA ALA A 364 -3.79 -35.42 -21.62
C ALA A 364 -4.08 -36.54 -20.61
N ILE A 365 -3.47 -36.49 -19.42
CA ILE A 365 -3.69 -37.49 -18.36
C ILE A 365 -5.14 -37.44 -17.84
N GLU A 366 -5.71 -36.25 -17.72
CA GLU A 366 -7.10 -36.05 -17.29
C GLU A 366 -8.14 -36.48 -18.34
N ALA A 367 -7.77 -36.51 -19.62
CA ALA A 367 -8.64 -36.97 -20.70
C ALA A 367 -8.76 -38.50 -20.78
N CYS A 368 -7.86 -39.23 -20.10
CA CYS A 368 -7.79 -40.69 -20.08
C CYS A 368 -8.53 -41.28 -18.86
N ASP A 369 -9.40 -42.26 -19.10
CA ASP A 369 -10.19 -42.90 -18.03
C ASP A 369 -9.43 -44.06 -17.35
N LYS A 370 -9.02 -45.08 -18.12
CA LYS A 370 -8.23 -46.24 -17.67
C LYS A 370 -7.14 -46.56 -18.68
N ASP A 371 -6.05 -47.18 -18.23
CA ASP A 371 -4.90 -47.55 -19.06
C ASP A 371 -4.40 -46.35 -19.88
N ALA A 372 -4.18 -45.23 -19.17
CA ALA A 372 -3.82 -43.95 -19.75
C ALA A 372 -2.42 -44.02 -20.39
N VAL A 373 -2.33 -43.73 -21.67
CA VAL A 373 -1.07 -43.66 -22.43
C VAL A 373 -0.90 -42.23 -22.89
N VAL A 374 0.19 -41.61 -22.45
CA VAL A 374 0.58 -40.25 -22.86
C VAL A 374 2.02 -40.29 -23.38
N ASP A 375 2.19 -39.88 -24.63
CA ASP A 375 3.48 -39.88 -25.31
C ASP A 375 3.91 -38.45 -25.65
N VAL A 376 5.10 -38.07 -25.19
CA VAL A 376 5.73 -36.80 -25.52
C VAL A 376 6.85 -37.05 -26.53
N THR A 377 6.78 -36.41 -27.69
CA THR A 377 7.79 -36.53 -28.74
C THR A 377 8.26 -35.15 -29.21
N ILE A 378 9.49 -35.09 -29.70
CA ILE A 378 10.03 -33.88 -30.30
C ILE A 378 10.78 -34.22 -31.59
N ASN A 379 10.56 -33.40 -32.63
CA ASN A 379 11.32 -33.47 -33.86
C ASN A 379 11.44 -32.09 -34.52
N ASN A 380 12.28 -31.99 -35.54
CA ASN A 380 12.33 -30.82 -36.42
C ASN A 380 11.72 -31.16 -37.78
N VAL A 381 10.72 -30.39 -38.21
CA VAL A 381 10.07 -30.54 -39.51
C VAL A 381 10.07 -29.18 -40.20
N SER A 382 10.66 -29.13 -41.39
CA SER A 382 10.69 -27.92 -42.23
C SER A 382 11.24 -26.68 -41.51
N GLY A 383 12.27 -26.85 -40.67
CA GLY A 383 12.91 -25.76 -39.95
C GLY A 383 12.16 -25.27 -38.71
N ARG A 384 11.09 -25.96 -38.28
CA ARG A 384 10.39 -25.70 -37.02
C ARG A 384 10.55 -26.88 -36.08
N ASN A 385 10.69 -26.59 -34.79
CA ASN A 385 10.65 -27.61 -33.75
C ASN A 385 9.18 -27.93 -33.45
N HIS A 386 8.82 -29.21 -33.51
CA HIS A 386 7.49 -29.70 -33.18
C HIS A 386 7.58 -30.53 -31.92
N ILE A 387 6.85 -30.10 -30.89
CA ILE A 387 6.63 -30.87 -29.66
C ILE A 387 5.22 -31.44 -29.78
N THR A 388 5.09 -32.76 -29.70
CA THR A 388 3.81 -33.45 -29.81
C THR A 388 3.54 -34.19 -28.50
N ILE A 389 2.36 -33.92 -27.92
CA ILE A 389 1.85 -34.63 -26.75
C ILE A 389 0.60 -35.37 -27.24
N SER A 390 0.67 -36.70 -27.24
CA SER A 390 -0.41 -37.56 -27.70
C SER A 390 -0.99 -38.33 -26.52
N ASP A 391 -2.31 -38.50 -26.49
CA ASP A 391 -3.01 -39.29 -25.48
C ASP A 391 -3.98 -40.29 -26.13
N ASN A 392 -4.32 -41.35 -25.40
CA ASN A 392 -5.35 -42.32 -25.77
C ASN A 392 -6.71 -42.03 -25.12
N GLY A 393 -6.97 -40.79 -24.71
CA GLY A 393 -8.16 -40.38 -24.00
C GLY A 393 -9.40 -40.28 -24.89
N LYS A 394 -10.47 -39.72 -24.32
CA LYS A 394 -11.80 -39.60 -24.96
C LYS A 394 -11.85 -38.75 -26.24
N GLY A 395 -10.76 -38.08 -26.60
CA GLY A 395 -10.68 -37.16 -27.72
C GLY A 395 -11.50 -35.88 -27.54
N ILE A 396 -11.43 -35.00 -28.54
CA ILE A 396 -12.16 -33.71 -28.54
C ILE A 396 -13.19 -33.72 -29.67
N PRO A 397 -14.49 -33.52 -29.39
CA PRO A 397 -15.51 -33.43 -30.43
C PRO A 397 -15.27 -32.27 -31.41
N ASN A 398 -15.58 -32.49 -32.69
CA ASN A 398 -15.35 -31.52 -33.78
C ASN A 398 -16.00 -30.15 -33.54
N GLU A 399 -17.13 -30.10 -32.83
CA GLU A 399 -17.84 -28.86 -32.50
C GLU A 399 -17.04 -27.96 -31.54
N VAL A 400 -16.30 -28.59 -30.62
CA VAL A 400 -15.47 -27.92 -29.60
C VAL A 400 -14.12 -27.51 -30.19
N MET A 401 -13.63 -28.23 -31.20
CA MET A 401 -12.33 -28.00 -31.81
C MET A 401 -12.18 -26.58 -32.38
N LYS A 402 -13.28 -25.95 -32.82
CA LYS A 402 -13.31 -24.57 -33.33
C LYS A 402 -13.14 -23.49 -32.26
N THR A 403 -13.39 -23.84 -30.99
CA THR A 403 -13.32 -22.89 -29.87
C THR A 403 -12.21 -23.24 -28.87
N LEU A 404 -11.37 -24.23 -29.19
CA LEU A 404 -10.18 -24.57 -28.42
C LEU A 404 -9.22 -23.38 -28.32
N GLY A 405 -8.74 -23.14 -27.09
CA GLY A 405 -7.84 -22.03 -26.81
C GLY A 405 -8.54 -20.66 -26.79
N VAL A 406 -9.87 -20.60 -26.73
CA VAL A 406 -10.62 -19.37 -26.40
C VAL A 406 -10.76 -19.26 -24.89
N ARG A 407 -10.56 -18.04 -24.36
CA ARG A 407 -10.59 -17.74 -22.92
C ARG A 407 -11.91 -18.18 -22.29
N GLY A 408 -11.82 -18.93 -21.18
CA GLY A 408 -12.98 -19.25 -20.33
C GLY A 408 -13.83 -20.42 -20.80
N GLN A 409 -13.40 -21.18 -21.81
CA GLN A 409 -14.12 -22.37 -22.27
C GLN A 409 -13.45 -23.65 -21.76
N SER A 410 -14.23 -24.52 -21.09
CA SER A 410 -13.83 -25.88 -20.70
C SER A 410 -14.84 -26.88 -21.27
N PHE A 411 -14.38 -28.08 -21.60
CA PHE A 411 -15.21 -29.13 -22.17
C PHE A 411 -15.03 -30.45 -21.40
N GLY A 412 -16.15 -31.10 -21.06
CA GLY A 412 -16.14 -32.41 -20.42
C GLY A 412 -15.71 -32.45 -18.94
N LYS A 413 -15.82 -31.34 -18.21
CA LYS A 413 -15.58 -31.25 -16.74
C LYS A 413 -16.85 -30.78 -16.02
N SER A 414 -17.12 -31.30 -14.82
CA SER A 414 -18.18 -30.76 -13.95
C SER A 414 -17.74 -29.42 -13.36
N VAL A 415 -18.68 -28.56 -12.94
CA VAL A 415 -18.40 -27.24 -12.33
C VAL A 415 -17.42 -27.33 -11.14
N GLU A 416 -17.36 -28.48 -10.46
CA GLU A 416 -16.48 -28.74 -9.31
C GLU A 416 -15.06 -29.20 -9.67
N THR A 417 -14.84 -29.72 -10.89
CA THR A 417 -13.53 -30.17 -11.40
C THR A 417 -13.00 -29.31 -12.54
N SER A 418 -13.80 -28.39 -13.05
CA SER A 418 -13.46 -27.46 -14.12
C SER A 418 -12.45 -26.42 -13.64
N GLY A 419 -11.19 -26.53 -14.08
CA GLY A 419 -10.30 -25.36 -14.15
C GLY A 419 -10.91 -24.26 -15.06
N PHE A 420 -10.47 -23.01 -14.93
CA PHE A 420 -11.09 -21.84 -15.59
C PHE A 420 -10.98 -21.78 -17.13
N GLY A 421 -10.63 -22.88 -17.80
CA GLY A 421 -10.48 -22.91 -19.27
C GLY A 421 -9.33 -22.03 -19.79
N LEU A 422 -8.34 -21.72 -18.93
CA LEU A 422 -7.23 -20.83 -19.26
C LEU A 422 -6.00 -21.56 -19.77
N GLY A 423 -5.83 -22.86 -19.49
CA GLY A 423 -4.62 -23.61 -19.82
C GLY A 423 -4.29 -23.65 -21.31
N LEU A 424 -5.27 -23.97 -22.16
CA LEU A 424 -5.10 -23.99 -23.63
C LEU A 424 -4.98 -22.56 -24.22
N TYR A 425 -5.69 -21.59 -23.65
CA TYR A 425 -5.56 -20.18 -24.05
C TYR A 425 -4.14 -19.65 -23.78
N HIS A 426 -3.60 -19.95 -22.60
CA HIS A 426 -2.24 -19.61 -22.20
C HIS A 426 -1.23 -20.28 -23.11
N ALA A 427 -1.33 -21.61 -23.29
CA ALA A 427 -0.44 -22.38 -24.17
C ALA A 427 -0.34 -21.74 -25.56
N ARG A 428 -1.49 -21.43 -26.17
CA ARG A 428 -1.56 -20.78 -27.48
C ARG A 428 -0.87 -19.41 -27.48
N ARG A 429 -1.16 -18.55 -26.50
CA ARG A 429 -0.54 -17.22 -26.40
C ARG A 429 0.98 -17.31 -26.21
N THR A 430 1.46 -18.22 -25.37
CA THR A 430 2.89 -18.42 -25.13
C THR A 430 3.62 -18.82 -26.41
N ILE A 431 3.05 -19.77 -27.16
CA ILE A 431 3.64 -20.25 -28.42
C ILE A 431 3.56 -19.17 -29.52
N GLU A 432 2.43 -18.47 -29.68
CA GLU A 432 2.27 -17.35 -30.61
C GLU A 432 3.27 -16.21 -30.31
N ASN A 433 3.47 -15.86 -29.03
CA ASN A 433 4.43 -14.85 -28.61
C ASN A 433 5.89 -15.25 -28.87
N ALA A 434 6.18 -16.55 -28.96
CA ALA A 434 7.49 -17.09 -29.35
C ALA A 434 7.64 -17.23 -30.87
N GLY A 435 6.62 -16.87 -31.66
CA GLY A 435 6.62 -16.98 -33.13
C GLY A 435 6.25 -18.36 -33.66
N GLY A 436 5.73 -19.25 -32.82
CA GLY A 436 5.18 -20.55 -33.18
C GLY A 436 3.67 -20.54 -33.38
N ASN A 437 3.07 -21.72 -33.47
CA ASN A 437 1.62 -21.93 -33.60
C ASN A 437 1.09 -23.05 -32.72
#